data_AF-A0A9W8HRE0-F1
#
_entry.id   AF-A0A9W8HRE0-F1
#
_cell.length_a   1.000
_cell.length_b   1.000
_cell.length_c   1.000
_cell.angle_alpha   90.00
_cell.angle_beta   90.00
_cell.angle_gamma   90.00
#
_symmetry.space_group_name_H-M   'P 1'
#
loop_
_entity.id
_entity.type
_entity.pdbx_description
1 polymer ?
#
loop_
_entity_poly.entity_id
_entity_poly.type
_entity_poly.pdbx_seq_one_letter_code
_entity_poly.pdbx_strand_id
1 'polypeptide(L)'
;MRSHTCGELGSQHVGQVVELCGWAQNVRVLSDTLVFVKLRDAFGSVQLLTEHRRMAKFAEQKRQLELLSTDTLISVKGEVAM
;
A
#
# COMPACT_ATOMS: atom_id res chain seq x y z
N MET A 1 3.97 10.16 -9.61
CA MET A 1 3.23 10.08 -10.89
C MET A 1 2.87 8.62 -11.07
N ARG A 2 1.58 8.26 -11.20
CA ARG A 2 1.13 6.85 -11.22
C ARG A 2 1.85 6.05 -12.30
N SER A 3 2.50 4.94 -11.92
CA SER A 3 3.18 4.07 -12.88
C SER A 3 2.25 2.98 -13.43
N HIS A 4 1.48 2.30 -12.57
CA HIS A 4 0.62 1.17 -12.91
C HIS A 4 -0.76 1.29 -12.26
N THR A 5 -1.75 0.52 -12.74
CA THR A 5 -3.03 0.37 -12.04
C THR A 5 -3.01 -0.81 -11.08
N CYS A 6 -3.87 -0.78 -10.07
CA CYS A 6 -4.04 -1.87 -9.10
C CYS A 6 -4.51 -3.16 -9.79
N GLY A 7 -5.27 -3.04 -10.89
CA GLY A 7 -5.77 -4.19 -11.65
C GLY A 7 -4.74 -4.85 -12.60
N GLU A 8 -3.64 -4.16 -12.92
CA GLU A 8 -2.60 -4.66 -13.84
C GLU A 8 -1.53 -5.51 -13.14
N LEU A 9 -1.43 -5.41 -11.81
CA LEU A 9 -0.40 -6.09 -11.06
C LEU A 9 -0.60 -7.62 -11.09
N GLY A 10 0.51 -8.33 -11.28
CA GLY A 10 0.54 -9.76 -11.51
C GLY A 10 1.97 -10.30 -11.42
N SER A 11 2.15 -11.59 -11.66
CA SER A 11 3.42 -12.30 -11.43
C SER A 11 4.61 -11.71 -12.21
N GLN A 12 4.38 -11.12 -13.39
CA GLN A 12 5.43 -10.48 -14.18
C GLN A 12 6.00 -9.20 -13.55
N HIS A 13 5.32 -8.63 -12.56
CA HIS A 13 5.72 -7.39 -11.89
C HIS A 13 6.49 -7.64 -10.59
N VAL A 14 6.65 -8.89 -10.16
CA VAL A 14 7.36 -9.25 -8.92
C VAL A 14 8.79 -8.71 -8.95
N GLY A 15 9.20 -8.05 -7.87
CA GLY A 15 10.50 -7.39 -7.74
C GLY A 15 10.60 -6.01 -8.38
N GLN A 16 9.54 -5.53 -9.06
CA GLN A 16 9.52 -4.18 -9.64
C GLN A 16 9.04 -3.15 -8.60
N VAL A 17 9.65 -1.97 -8.65
CA VAL A 17 9.20 -0.81 -7.86
C VAL A 17 8.12 -0.08 -8.65
N VAL A 18 6.92 -0.01 -8.08
CA VAL A 18 5.74 0.58 -8.69
C VAL A 18 5.22 1.75 -7.84
N GLU A 19 4.58 2.71 -8.48
CA GLU A 19 3.83 3.79 -7.83
C GLU A 19 2.34 3.66 -8.18
N LEU A 20 1.53 3.44 -7.15
CA LEU A 20 0.09 3.25 -7.26
C LEU A 20 -0.64 4.42 -6.62
N CYS A 21 -1.76 4.82 -7.20
CA CYS A 21 -2.65 5.82 -6.64
C CYS A 21 -4.05 5.26 -6.55
N GLY A 22 -4.72 5.43 -5.40
CA GLY A 22 -6.08 4.94 -5.20
C GLY A 22 -6.67 5.37 -3.87
N TRP A 23 -7.88 4.90 -3.59
CA TRP A 23 -8.59 5.14 -2.35
C TRP A 23 -8.26 4.06 -1.32
N ALA A 24 -7.88 4.49 -0.12
CA ALA A 24 -7.70 3.61 1.02
C ALA A 24 -9.07 3.09 1.47
N GLN A 25 -9.34 1.80 1.25
CA GLN A 25 -10.60 1.17 1.65
C GLN A 25 -10.58 0.63 3.07
N ASN A 26 -9.43 0.17 3.53
CA ASN A 26 -9.31 -0.44 4.85
C ASN A 26 -7.85 -0.42 5.29
N VAL A 27 -7.62 -0.02 6.54
CA VAL A 27 -6.31 -0.11 7.20
C VAL A 27 -6.47 -1.11 8.35
N ARG A 28 -5.68 -2.19 8.32
CA ARG A 28 -5.66 -3.21 9.36
C ARG A 28 -4.30 -3.24 10.03
N VAL A 29 -4.26 -2.75 11.26
CA VAL A 29 -3.09 -2.87 12.13
C VAL A 29 -3.21 -4.22 12.84
N LEU A 30 -2.35 -5.18 12.50
CA LEU A 30 -2.34 -6.51 13.13
C LEU A 30 -1.44 -6.53 14.37
N SER A 31 -0.30 -5.84 14.29
CA SER A 31 0.66 -5.73 15.37
C SER A 31 1.39 -4.39 15.29
N ASP A 32 2.22 -4.11 16.28
CA ASP A 32 3.08 -2.92 16.28
C ASP A 32 4.17 -2.96 15.20
N THR A 33 4.26 -4.06 14.44
CA THR A 33 5.26 -4.27 13.40
C THR A 33 4.67 -4.53 12.02
N LEU A 34 3.34 -4.65 11.89
CA LEU A 34 2.69 -5.11 10.66
C LEU A 34 1.36 -4.40 10.44
N VAL A 35 1.25 -3.71 9.30
CA VAL A 35 0.01 -3.06 8.86
C VAL A 35 -0.30 -3.43 7.42
N PHE A 36 -1.56 -3.77 7.18
CA PHE A 36 -2.12 -3.98 5.86
C PHE A 36 -3.00 -2.81 5.47
N VAL A 37 -2.89 -2.36 4.22
CA VAL A 37 -3.77 -1.34 3.66
C VAL A 37 -4.35 -1.86 2.36
N LYS A 38 -5.68 -1.89 2.26
CA LYS A 38 -6.36 -2.21 1.01
C LYS A 38 -6.52 -0.94 0.20
N LEU A 39 -5.81 -0.87 -0.92
CA LEU A 39 -5.89 0.22 -1.88
C LEU A 39 -6.82 -0.20 -3.02
N ARG A 40 -7.76 0.66 -3.41
CA ARG A 40 -8.62 0.42 -4.56
C ARG A 40 -8.50 1.55 -5.56
N ASP A 41 -8.47 1.21 -6.83
CA ASP A 41 -8.65 2.16 -7.92
C ASP A 41 -9.85 1.74 -8.80
N ALA A 42 -10.01 2.40 -9.96
CA ALA A 42 -11.09 2.09 -10.90
C ALA A 42 -10.96 0.71 -11.57
N PHE A 43 -9.77 0.10 -11.53
CA PHE A 43 -9.42 -1.10 -12.30
C PHE A 43 -9.27 -2.34 -11.40
N GLY A 44 -9.12 -2.16 -10.09
CA GLY A 44 -9.01 -3.28 -9.16
C GLY A 44 -8.70 -2.83 -7.73
N SER A 45 -8.26 -3.79 -6.92
CA SER A 45 -7.78 -3.54 -5.58
C SER A 45 -6.53 -4.34 -5.30
N VAL A 46 -5.59 -3.75 -4.57
CA VAL A 46 -4.36 -4.41 -4.13
C VAL A 46 -4.21 -4.27 -2.63
N GLN A 47 -3.41 -5.18 -2.07
CA GLN A 47 -3.05 -5.14 -0.67
C GLN A 47 -1.63 -4.62 -0.54
N LEU A 48 -1.49 -3.53 0.21
CA LEU A 48 -0.21 -2.98 0.61
C LEU A 48 0.18 -3.60 1.95
N LEU A 49 1.43 -3.99 2.07
CA LEU A 49 2.03 -4.48 3.29
C LEU A 49 3.13 -3.51 3.71
N THR A 50 3.05 -3.02 4.94
CA THR A 50 4.16 -2.31 5.57
C THR A 50 4.59 -3.08 6.82
N GLU A 51 5.89 -3.29 6.95
CA GLU A 51 6.48 -3.98 8.09
C GLU A 51 7.73 -3.27 8.62
N HIS A 52 7.92 -3.30 9.94
CA HIS A 52 9.02 -2.60 10.62
C HIS A 52 10.39 -2.99 10.09
N ARG A 53 10.58 -4.27 9.74
CA ARG A 53 11.87 -4.81 9.28
C ARG A 53 12.34 -4.22 7.95
N ARG A 54 11.43 -3.77 7.09
CA ARG A 54 11.75 -3.23 5.76
C ARG A 54 11.86 -1.70 5.73
N MET A 55 11.39 -1.00 6.76
CA MET A 55 11.23 0.46 6.73
C MET A 55 11.83 1.13 7.97
N ALA A 56 12.93 1.86 7.79
CA ALA A 56 13.57 2.62 8.88
C ALA A 56 12.65 3.68 9.53
N LYS A 57 11.63 4.16 8.79
CA LYS A 57 10.64 5.14 9.24
C LYS A 57 9.25 4.54 9.49
N PHE A 58 9.18 3.25 9.80
CA PHE A 58 7.92 2.54 9.98
C PHE A 58 6.97 3.22 10.99
N ALA A 59 7.47 3.72 12.12
CA ALA A 59 6.64 4.34 13.15
C ALA A 59 5.92 5.62 12.65
N GLU A 60 6.59 6.43 11.84
CA GLU A 60 6.01 7.63 11.24
C GLU A 60 4.95 7.26 10.20
N GLN A 61 5.27 6.29 9.35
CA GLN A 61 4.36 5.77 8.32
C GLN A 61 3.11 5.12 8.94
N LYS A 62 3.27 4.34 10.00
CA LYS A 62 2.17 3.73 10.75
C LYS A 62 1.22 4.80 11.28
N ARG A 63 1.75 5.85 11.90
CA ARG A 63 0.93 6.97 12.41
C ARG A 63 0.16 7.67 11.28
N GLN A 64 0.78 7.85 10.11
CA GLN A 64 0.09 8.39 8.94
C GLN A 64 -1.05 7.47 8.48
N LEU A 65 -0.83 6.15 8.44
CA LEU A 65 -1.84 5.16 8.05
C LEU A 65 -2.98 5.05 9.06
N GLU A 66 -2.72 5.17 10.36
CA GLU A 66 -3.74 5.18 11.42
C GLU A 66 -4.64 6.42 11.35
N LEU A 67 -4.15 7.53 10.81
CA LEU A 67 -4.91 8.75 10.60
C LEU A 67 -5.72 8.74 9.28
N LEU A 68 -5.51 7.74 8.41
CA LEU A 68 -6.24 7.66 7.15
C LEU A 68 -7.70 7.27 7.42
N SER A 69 -8.60 8.17 7.04
CA SER A 69 -10.01 7.85 6.89
C SER A 69 -10.22 6.93 5.69
N THR A 70 -11.23 6.06 5.77
CA THR A 70 -11.76 5.34 4.60
C THR A 70 -12.11 6.35 3.49
N ASP A 71 -11.79 6.03 2.24
CA ASP A 71 -11.95 6.89 1.05
C ASP A 71 -10.96 8.05 0.90
N THR A 72 -9.85 8.03 1.65
CA THR A 72 -8.74 8.95 1.39
C THR A 72 -7.99 8.54 0.13
N LEU A 73 -7.78 9.48 -0.80
CA LEU A 73 -6.91 9.27 -1.96
C LEU A 73 -5.44 9.32 -1.53
N ILE A 74 -4.72 8.22 -1.73
CA ILE A 74 -3.30 8.10 -1.38
C ILE A 74 -2.47 7.68 -2.60
N SER A 75 -1.21 8.13 -2.63
CA SER A 75 -0.18 7.62 -3.53
C SER A 75 0.83 6.82 -2.72
N VAL A 76 1.18 5.64 -3.21
CA VAL A 76 2.09 4.72 -2.54
C VAL A 76 3.13 4.23 -3.54
N LYS A 77 4.40 4.27 -3.12
CA LYS A 77 5.51 3.67 -3.84
C LYS A 77 6.01 2.45 -3.07
N GLY A 78 6.10 1.32 -3.75
CA GLY A 78 6.50 0.07 -3.12
C GLY A 78 7.00 -0.95 -4.13
N GLU A 79 7.57 -2.04 -3.63
CA GLU A 79 7.99 -3.18 -4.43
C GLU A 79 6.87 -4.22 -4.45
N VAL A 80 6.62 -4.80 -5.62
CA VAL A 80 5.64 -5.90 -5.76
C VAL A 80 6.26 -7.18 -5.22
N ALA A 81 5.66 -7.73 -4.17
CA ALA A 81 5.98 -9.05 -3.63
C ALA A 81 4.87 -10.06 -3.98
N MET A 82 5.25 -11.32 -4.19
CA MET A 82 4.33 -12.44 -4.42
C MET A 82 3.96 -13.13 -3.11
#